data_AF-A0A918T4E7-F1
#
_entry.id   AF-A0A918T4E7-F1
#
_cell.length_a   1.000
_cell.length_b   1.000
_cell.length_c   1.000
_cell.angle_alpha   90.00
_cell.angle_beta   90.00
_cell.angle_gamma   90.00
#
_symmetry.space_group_name_H-M   'P 1'
#
loop_
_entity.id
_entity.type
_entity.pdbx_description
1 polymer ?
#
loop_
_entity_poly.entity_id
_entity_poly.type
_entity_poly.pdbx_seq_one_letter_code
_entity_poly.pdbx_strand_id
1 'polypeptide(L)'
;MSDSARSGEPWAEFGRGLRSWRRRSGLTQSQLGVIVGYHHSQISRLEAGLREPSPGLVQQLDTALGTAGELTALAAAPRGPVHETRRIPAEPGLFSVPPGEAAAEDAHADWDGMPWPAALPAEGLVCPLHGSAGCATPDPAAAPALLAGLTAPSPRFDELTAAEPEVLHALTAFLACVIRGSLHLTALDGTATTERLLRGVVRWADAVHAAGRPPYGQLRIAAQYAQVAGRLRMRRGQSSVGMAWFGHGLRWADAVHDVPARATLLSDICALVRLDDDAGSTLGYAEAIGAVDTRRRWITTLSHLYQARGHALRHDAAECRRHISAARRVFARLGRDDGLEAPWLTGAEGEMRVESAIGGALRDLAAATGDRTTARRAIEAVARSRAQLSPLMRDTHLLLTLRLADGWACAGAPEAAVTLAAPVLREAAATDELLVRAELDGLHARLARDWGKVPEVADYRSRLLDLGVRSTVRGLPEFASRARGVRTR
;
A
#
# COMPACT_ATOMS: atom_id res chain seq x y z
N MET A 1 -35.35 14.66 26.88
CA MET A 1 -35.02 15.33 25.60
C MET A 1 -33.80 16.19 25.85
N SER A 2 -32.62 15.57 25.84
CA SER A 2 -31.68 15.47 24.70
C SER A 2 -30.59 16.53 24.83
N ASP A 3 -29.59 16.24 25.67
CA ASP A 3 -28.28 16.87 25.56
C ASP A 3 -27.20 15.84 25.95
N SER A 4 -27.19 14.73 25.22
CA SER A 4 -25.98 13.92 25.09
C SER A 4 -25.08 14.67 24.13
N ALA A 5 -24.07 15.36 24.68
CA ALA A 5 -23.04 16.03 23.91
C ALA A 5 -22.57 15.12 22.75
N ARG A 6 -22.69 15.61 21.52
CA ARG A 6 -22.10 15.01 20.31
C ARG A 6 -20.58 15.02 20.43
N SER A 7 -20.02 14.05 21.13
CA SER A 7 -18.59 13.77 21.20
C SER A 7 -18.14 13.12 19.89
N GLY A 8 -17.69 13.94 18.93
CA GLY A 8 -17.14 13.43 17.67
C GLY A 8 -16.91 14.43 16.54
N GLU A 9 -17.20 15.73 16.70
CA GLU A 9 -16.95 16.74 15.66
C GLU A 9 -15.51 17.29 15.77
N PRO A 10 -14.66 17.14 14.74
CA PRO A 10 -13.23 17.53 14.78
C PRO A 10 -12.96 19.00 15.08
N TRP A 11 -13.98 19.86 14.95
CA TRP A 11 -13.91 21.31 15.11
C TRP A 11 -14.83 21.85 16.21
N ALA A 12 -15.31 20.99 17.11
CA ALA A 12 -16.24 21.38 18.15
C ALA A 12 -15.67 22.48 19.07
N GLU A 13 -14.37 22.43 19.37
CA GLU A 13 -13.70 23.41 20.22
C GLU A 13 -13.55 24.77 19.53
N PHE A 14 -13.10 24.78 18.28
CA PHE A 14 -13.10 25.97 17.43
C PHE A 14 -14.51 26.57 17.30
N GLY A 15 -15.53 25.73 17.07
CA GLY A 15 -16.91 26.16 16.94
C GLY A 15 -17.48 26.79 18.21
N ARG A 16 -17.14 26.24 19.39
CA ARG A 16 -17.48 26.83 20.69
C ARG A 16 -16.77 28.17 20.91
N GLY A 17 -15.47 28.25 20.60
CA GLY A 17 -14.68 29.49 20.68
C GLY A 17 -15.27 30.60 19.82
N LEU A 18 -15.53 30.29 18.55
CA LEU A 18 -16.16 31.20 17.59
C LEU A 18 -17.53 31.70 18.08
N ARG A 19 -18.39 30.78 18.56
CA ARG A 19 -19.72 31.13 19.08
C ARG A 19 -19.62 32.04 20.32
N SER A 20 -18.69 31.78 21.22
CA SER A 20 -18.47 32.57 22.43
C SER A 20 -18.02 33.99 22.08
N TRP A 21 -17.05 34.13 21.19
CA TRP A 21 -16.54 35.43 20.75
C TRP A 21 -17.58 36.23 19.97
N ARG A 22 -18.30 35.61 19.03
CA ARG A 22 -19.40 36.28 18.33
C ARG A 22 -20.46 36.84 19.28
N ARG A 23 -20.87 36.05 20.29
CA ARG A 23 -21.87 36.48 21.28
C ARG A 23 -21.37 37.63 22.15
N ARG A 24 -20.11 37.61 22.56
CA ARG A 24 -19.47 38.71 23.30
C ARG A 24 -19.44 40.01 22.50
N SER A 25 -19.23 39.93 21.19
CA SER A 25 -19.28 41.08 20.27
C SER A 25 -20.71 41.50 19.88
N GLY A 26 -21.77 40.86 20.42
CA GLY A 26 -23.16 41.22 20.14
C GLY A 26 -23.65 40.90 18.72
N LEU A 27 -22.90 40.12 17.95
CA LEU A 27 -23.20 39.86 16.54
C LEU A 27 -24.10 38.63 16.37
N THR A 28 -25.03 38.68 15.42
CA THR A 28 -25.74 37.49 14.91
C THR A 28 -24.87 36.72 13.92
N GLN A 29 -25.18 35.44 13.66
CA GLN A 29 -24.46 34.64 12.65
C GLN A 29 -24.53 35.28 11.25
N SER A 30 -25.65 35.93 10.92
CA SER A 30 -25.83 36.64 9.65
C SER A 30 -24.97 37.89 9.56
N GLN A 31 -24.89 38.69 10.64
CA GLN A 31 -24.03 39.88 10.68
C GLN A 31 -22.55 39.50 10.61
N LEU A 32 -22.11 38.49 11.37
CA LEU A 32 -20.75 37.99 11.28
C LEU A 32 -20.44 37.46 9.87
N GLY A 33 -21.39 36.74 9.27
CA GLY A 33 -21.30 36.28 7.88
C GLY A 33 -21.04 37.43 6.91
N VAL A 34 -21.83 38.51 6.97
CA VAL A 34 -21.64 39.69 6.12
C VAL A 34 -20.25 40.31 6.32
N ILE A 35 -19.77 40.42 7.55
CA ILE A 35 -18.47 41.03 7.89
C ILE A 35 -17.30 40.25 7.26
N VAL A 36 -17.37 38.91 7.25
CA VAL A 36 -16.29 38.08 6.68
C VAL A 36 -16.56 37.62 5.25
N GLY A 37 -17.66 38.03 4.63
CA GLY A 37 -18.02 37.65 3.25
C GLY A 37 -18.57 36.23 3.09
N TYR A 38 -19.19 35.66 4.13
CA TYR A 38 -19.76 34.32 4.15
C TYR A 38 -21.27 34.34 4.44
N HIS A 39 -21.97 33.30 3.98
CA HIS A 39 -23.39 33.14 4.29
C HIS A 39 -23.58 32.62 5.73
N HIS A 40 -24.66 33.04 6.41
CA HIS A 40 -24.95 32.67 7.81
C HIS A 40 -24.97 31.14 8.06
N SER A 41 -25.41 30.35 7.09
CA SER A 41 -25.39 28.88 7.16
C SER A 41 -23.98 28.27 7.18
N GLN A 42 -22.97 29.00 6.70
CA GLN A 42 -21.57 28.60 6.77
C GLN A 42 -20.99 28.92 8.15
N ILE A 43 -21.33 30.08 8.72
CA ILE A 43 -21.00 30.44 10.11
C ILE A 43 -21.62 29.44 11.08
N SER A 44 -22.88 29.06 10.87
CA SER A 44 -23.58 28.07 11.70
C SER A 44 -22.88 26.70 11.69
N ARG A 45 -22.43 26.22 10.52
CA ARG A 45 -21.67 24.95 10.42
C ARG A 45 -20.28 25.02 11.05
N LEU A 46 -19.62 26.18 11.00
CA LEU A 46 -18.36 26.41 11.70
C LEU A 46 -18.56 26.39 13.22
N GLU A 47 -19.60 27.07 13.73
CA GLU A 47 -19.94 27.06 15.15
C GLU A 47 -20.39 25.69 15.66
N ALA A 48 -20.94 24.85 14.78
CA ALA A 48 -21.29 23.47 15.09
C ALA A 48 -20.08 22.52 15.00
N GLY A 49 -18.91 22.97 14.54
CA GLY A 49 -17.76 22.09 14.33
C GLY A 49 -17.92 21.09 13.17
N LEU A 50 -18.91 21.32 12.31
CA LEU A 50 -19.24 20.48 11.15
C LEU A 50 -18.43 20.84 9.90
N ARG A 51 -17.65 21.91 9.96
CA ARG A 51 -16.87 22.42 8.84
C ARG A 51 -15.48 22.81 9.31
N GLU A 52 -14.48 22.42 8.52
CA GLU A 52 -13.11 22.88 8.67
C GLU A 52 -13.01 24.38 8.37
N PRO A 53 -12.50 25.20 9.30
CA PRO A 53 -12.18 26.60 9.06
C PRO A 53 -10.92 26.71 8.19
N SER A 54 -11.04 27.45 7.09
CA SER A 54 -9.89 27.76 6.24
C SER A 54 -9.00 28.83 6.90
N PRO A 55 -7.66 28.77 6.75
CA PRO A 55 -6.75 29.71 7.41
C PRO A 55 -7.07 31.19 7.15
N GLY A 56 -7.38 31.53 5.89
CA GLY A 56 -7.76 32.91 5.52
C GLY A 56 -9.06 33.38 6.18
N LEU A 57 -10.03 32.48 6.39
CA LEU A 57 -11.26 32.80 7.11
C LEU A 57 -11.01 32.97 8.61
N VAL A 58 -10.15 32.16 9.22
CA VAL A 58 -9.82 32.28 10.64
C VAL A 58 -9.18 33.63 10.94
N GLN A 59 -8.25 34.09 10.09
CA GLN A 59 -7.62 35.39 10.25
C GLN A 59 -8.61 36.56 10.11
N GLN A 60 -9.57 36.44 9.20
CA GLN A 60 -10.68 37.39 9.06
C GLN A 60 -11.59 37.39 10.29
N LEU A 61 -11.87 36.23 10.86
CA LEU A 61 -12.65 36.09 12.09
C LEU A 61 -11.93 36.68 13.31
N ASP A 62 -10.61 36.46 13.42
CA ASP A 62 -9.80 37.07 14.48
C ASP A 62 -9.82 38.60 14.42
N THR A 63 -9.72 39.14 13.21
CA THR A 63 -9.79 40.58 12.96
C THR A 63 -11.18 41.13 13.26
N ALA A 64 -12.23 40.46 12.79
CA ALA A 64 -13.62 40.90 12.94
C ALA A 64 -14.12 40.85 14.39
N LEU A 65 -13.63 39.91 15.20
CA LEU A 65 -14.05 39.71 16.58
C LEU A 65 -13.07 40.27 17.62
N GLY A 66 -11.92 40.77 17.19
CA GLY A 66 -10.91 41.37 18.07
C GLY A 66 -10.22 40.35 18.99
N THR A 67 -10.04 39.12 18.53
CA THR A 67 -9.62 37.99 19.38
C THR A 67 -8.10 37.78 19.43
N ALA A 68 -7.33 38.71 18.86
CA ALA A 68 -5.86 38.75 18.94
C ALA A 68 -5.15 37.41 18.61
N GLY A 69 -5.72 36.61 17.70
CA GLY A 69 -5.15 35.33 17.27
C GLY A 69 -5.62 34.11 18.07
N GLU A 70 -6.54 34.25 19.03
CA GLU A 70 -7.10 33.10 19.77
C GLU A 70 -7.85 32.12 18.86
N LEU A 71 -8.58 32.60 17.84
CA LEU A 71 -9.26 31.69 16.90
C LEU A 71 -8.26 30.98 15.99
N THR A 72 -7.19 31.67 15.61
CA THR A 72 -6.02 31.10 14.92
C THR A 72 -5.36 30.03 15.78
N ALA A 73 -5.14 30.29 17.07
CA ALA A 73 -4.59 29.32 18.01
C ALA A 73 -5.51 28.10 18.19
N LEU A 74 -6.83 28.28 18.26
CA LEU A 74 -7.79 27.18 18.32
C LEU A 74 -7.89 26.38 17.02
N ALA A 75 -7.68 27.03 15.87
CA ALA A 75 -7.64 26.35 14.59
C ALA A 75 -6.33 25.58 14.38
N ALA A 76 -5.22 26.11 14.91
CA ALA A 76 -3.88 25.54 14.86
C ALA A 76 -3.59 24.59 16.03
N ALA A 77 -4.43 24.59 17.08
CA ALA A 77 -4.30 23.69 18.21
C ALA A 77 -4.24 22.25 17.69
N PRO A 78 -3.29 21.43 18.16
CA PRO A 78 -3.23 20.04 17.79
C PRO A 78 -4.58 19.43 18.16
N ARG A 79 -5.39 19.14 17.14
CA ARG A 79 -6.67 18.48 17.33
C ARG A 79 -6.29 17.13 17.87
N GLY A 80 -6.50 16.96 19.18
CA GLY A 80 -6.37 15.66 19.78
C GLY A 80 -7.11 14.69 18.88
N PRO A 81 -6.51 13.56 18.49
CA PRO A 81 -7.29 12.52 17.84
C PRO A 81 -8.54 12.32 18.71
N VAL A 82 -9.67 11.98 18.11
CA VAL A 82 -10.73 11.26 18.85
C VAL A 82 -10.12 9.88 19.16
N HIS A 83 -9.15 9.89 20.06
CA HIS A 83 -8.72 8.78 20.86
C HIS A 83 -9.17 9.26 22.23
N GLU A 84 -10.37 8.80 22.62
CA GLU A 84 -10.50 8.29 23.98
C GLU A 84 -9.16 7.65 24.33
N THR A 85 -8.63 7.96 25.50
CA THR A 85 -7.32 7.54 26.02
C THR A 85 -7.23 6.01 26.03
N ARG A 86 -7.15 5.41 24.85
CA ARG A 86 -7.25 4.00 24.61
C ARG A 86 -5.83 3.53 24.81
N ARG A 87 -5.64 2.79 25.90
CA ARG A 87 -4.36 2.17 26.18
C ARG A 87 -3.99 1.34 24.95
N ILE A 88 -2.78 1.53 24.45
CA ILE A 88 -2.20 0.62 23.46
C ILE A 88 -2.21 -0.77 24.12
N PRO A 89 -2.78 -1.80 23.48
CA PRO A 89 -2.82 -3.14 24.05
C PRO A 89 -1.41 -3.59 24.42
N ALA A 90 -1.23 -4.06 25.66
CA ALA A 90 0.03 -4.61 26.14
C ALA A 90 0.22 -6.05 25.62
N GLU A 91 0.20 -6.23 24.30
CA GLU A 91 0.44 -7.53 23.69
C GLU A 91 1.92 -7.93 23.85
N PRO A 92 2.20 -9.17 24.31
CA PRO A 92 3.57 -9.67 24.38
C PRO A 92 4.26 -9.55 23.02
N GLY A 93 5.43 -8.89 23.01
CA GLY A 93 6.24 -8.75 21.81
C GLY A 93 5.79 -7.67 20.82
N LEU A 94 4.93 -6.73 21.22
CA LEU A 94 4.60 -5.55 20.42
C LEU A 94 5.86 -4.80 19.95
N PHE A 95 6.86 -4.67 20.83
CA PHE A 95 8.13 -4.02 20.53
C PHE A 95 9.25 -5.01 20.16
N SER A 96 8.92 -6.28 19.92
CA SER A 96 9.91 -7.26 19.47
C SER A 96 10.40 -6.89 18.08
N VAL A 97 11.69 -6.56 18.01
CA VAL A 97 12.38 -6.25 16.76
C VAL A 97 12.68 -7.55 16.02
N PRO A 98 12.17 -7.76 14.79
CA PRO A 98 12.50 -8.95 14.02
C PRO A 98 14.01 -9.03 13.75
N PRO A 99 14.61 -10.24 13.77
CA PRO A 99 15.99 -10.41 13.36
C PRO A 99 16.17 -10.01 11.89
N GLY A 100 17.35 -9.55 11.52
CA GLY A 100 17.70 -9.32 10.12
C GLY A 100 19.16 -8.98 9.98
N GLU A 101 19.63 -8.92 8.74
CA GLU A 101 21.05 -8.80 8.43
C GLU A 101 21.63 -7.51 9.02
N ALA A 102 22.64 -7.70 9.88
CA ALA A 102 23.45 -6.62 10.43
C ALA A 102 24.59 -6.32 9.44
N ALA A 103 24.28 -5.79 8.26
CA ALA A 103 25.32 -5.36 7.32
C ALA A 103 24.80 -4.30 6.35
N ALA A 104 25.35 -3.09 6.48
CA ALA A 104 25.72 -2.15 5.42
C ALA A 104 26.24 -0.91 6.16
N GLU A 105 27.51 -0.58 6.02
CA GLU A 105 28.16 0.49 6.76
C GLU A 105 27.78 1.88 6.21
N ASP A 106 27.20 1.97 5.01
CA ASP A 106 26.90 3.24 4.33
C ASP A 106 25.43 3.35 3.88
N ALA A 107 24.50 3.52 4.82
CA ALA A 107 23.07 3.77 4.53
C ALA A 107 22.81 5.15 3.86
N HIS A 108 23.83 6.01 3.77
CA HIS A 108 23.73 7.37 3.25
C HIS A 108 23.74 7.44 1.72
N ALA A 109 24.37 6.47 1.03
CA ALA A 109 24.51 6.50 -0.43
C ALA A 109 23.25 6.05 -1.18
N ASP A 110 22.27 5.45 -0.50
CA ASP A 110 21.16 4.74 -1.14
C ASP A 110 20.04 5.65 -1.67
N TRP A 111 19.96 6.93 -1.29
CA TRP A 111 18.83 7.79 -1.69
C TRP A 111 19.21 9.16 -2.26
N ASP A 112 20.50 9.39 -2.50
CA ASP A 112 20.96 10.62 -3.15
C ASP A 112 20.40 10.71 -4.58
N GLY A 113 19.86 11.88 -4.92
CA GLY A 113 19.21 12.13 -6.21
C GLY A 113 17.77 11.63 -6.32
N MET A 114 17.20 11.05 -5.26
CA MET A 114 15.79 10.67 -5.25
C MET A 114 14.87 11.89 -5.15
N PRO A 115 13.70 11.89 -5.83
CA PRO A 115 12.76 13.00 -5.78
C PRO A 115 12.06 13.05 -4.42
N TRP A 116 12.71 13.74 -3.48
CA TRP A 116 12.21 13.99 -2.13
C TRP A 116 10.89 14.76 -2.17
N PRO A 117 9.82 14.29 -1.51
CA PRO A 117 8.56 15.01 -1.52
C PRO A 117 8.68 16.31 -0.72
N ALA A 118 8.15 17.42 -1.24
CA ALA A 118 8.17 18.71 -0.53
C ALA A 118 7.15 18.79 0.63
N ALA A 119 6.12 17.94 0.60
CA ALA A 119 5.07 17.90 1.61
C ALA A 119 4.43 16.50 1.70
N LEU A 120 3.75 16.25 2.81
CA LEU A 120 2.92 15.07 3.08
C LEU A 120 1.43 15.45 3.00
N PRO A 121 0.55 14.56 2.50
CA PRO A 121 0.80 13.16 2.15
C PRO A 121 1.59 12.98 0.84
N ALA A 122 2.35 11.89 0.75
CA ALA A 122 3.11 11.52 -0.45
C ALA A 122 3.07 9.98 -0.63
N GLU A 123 2.86 9.50 -1.86
CA GLU A 123 2.82 8.06 -2.18
C GLU A 123 1.82 7.23 -1.32
N GLY A 124 0.71 7.86 -0.89
CA GLY A 124 -0.30 7.23 -0.02
C GLY A 124 0.06 7.25 1.47
N LEU A 125 1.22 7.82 1.83
CA LEU A 125 1.65 8.00 3.20
C LEU A 125 1.17 9.35 3.74
N VAL A 126 0.27 9.31 4.71
CA VAL A 126 -0.15 10.47 5.50
C VAL A 126 0.86 10.77 6.61
N CYS A 127 0.87 12.00 7.14
CA CYS A 127 1.70 12.33 8.29
C CYS A 127 1.27 11.49 9.50
N PRO A 128 2.19 10.75 10.18
CA PRO A 128 1.84 9.93 11.34
C PRO A 128 1.19 10.72 12.48
N LEU A 129 1.57 12.00 12.63
CA LEU A 129 1.08 12.90 13.68
C LEU A 129 -0.17 13.68 13.25
N HIS A 130 -0.19 14.22 12.03
CA HIS A 130 -1.17 15.20 11.59
C HIS A 130 -2.13 14.71 10.50
N GLY A 131 -2.02 13.43 10.08
CA GLY A 131 -2.84 12.86 9.03
C GLY A 131 -2.65 13.58 7.69
N SER A 132 -3.74 14.01 7.08
CA SER A 132 -3.78 14.66 5.76
C SER A 132 -3.63 16.19 5.79
N ALA A 133 -3.11 16.76 6.89
CA ALA A 133 -3.10 18.20 7.12
C ALA A 133 -2.14 19.02 6.21
N GLY A 134 -1.26 18.38 5.43
CA GLY A 134 -0.34 19.10 4.54
C GLY A 134 0.96 19.53 5.23
N CYS A 135 1.73 18.58 5.79
CA CYS A 135 2.98 18.90 6.50
C CYS A 135 4.15 19.08 5.53
N ALA A 136 4.97 20.13 5.72
CA ALA A 136 6.24 20.24 5.03
C ALA A 136 7.20 19.12 5.49
N THR A 137 7.99 18.62 4.55
CA THR A 137 9.07 17.67 4.87
C THR A 137 10.37 18.43 5.20
N PRO A 138 11.27 17.82 5.99
CA PRO A 138 12.59 18.41 6.23
C PRO A 138 13.39 18.57 4.93
N ASP A 139 14.37 19.47 4.95
CA ASP A 139 15.34 19.62 3.87
C ASP A 139 16.01 18.25 3.58
N PRO A 140 16.05 17.80 2.31
CA PRO A 140 16.74 16.58 1.91
C PRO A 140 18.18 16.50 2.45
N ALA A 141 18.90 17.63 2.55
CA ALA A 141 20.27 17.66 3.06
C ALA A 141 20.37 17.41 4.57
N ALA A 142 19.30 17.70 5.33
CA ALA A 142 19.24 17.51 6.78
C ALA A 142 18.71 16.13 7.18
N ALA A 143 17.93 15.48 6.32
CA ALA A 143 17.29 14.20 6.60
C ALA A 143 18.27 13.06 6.98
N PRO A 144 19.45 12.90 6.33
CA PRO A 144 20.40 11.86 6.72
C PRO A 144 20.86 11.95 8.18
N ALA A 145 21.10 13.17 8.68
CA ALA A 145 21.53 13.38 10.06
C ALA A 145 20.41 13.01 11.06
N LEU A 146 19.17 13.39 10.77
CA LEU A 146 18.00 13.03 11.58
C LEU A 146 17.82 11.50 11.66
N LEU A 147 17.96 10.81 10.52
CA LEU A 147 17.74 9.37 10.42
C LEU A 147 18.93 8.54 10.95
N ALA A 148 20.16 9.09 10.90
CA ALA A 148 21.34 8.48 11.52
C ALA A 148 21.19 8.38 13.04
N GLY A 149 20.60 9.39 13.69
CA GLY A 149 20.33 9.37 15.14
C GLY A 149 19.48 8.18 15.59
N LEU A 150 18.55 7.73 14.75
CA LEU A 150 17.67 6.59 15.02
C LEU A 150 18.38 5.23 14.89
N THR A 151 19.39 5.16 14.03
CA THR A 151 20.10 3.92 13.68
C THR A 151 21.47 3.78 14.35
N ALA A 152 21.89 4.79 15.12
CA ALA A 152 23.11 4.77 15.91
C ALA A 152 23.17 3.56 16.87
N PRO A 153 24.38 3.06 17.22
CA PRO A 153 24.54 1.94 18.17
C PRO A 153 23.91 2.22 19.54
N SER A 154 23.89 3.48 19.96
CA SER A 154 23.24 3.94 21.19
C SER A 154 22.43 5.20 20.90
N PRO A 155 21.18 5.06 20.41
CA PRO A 155 20.33 6.19 20.09
C PRO A 155 20.00 7.01 21.34
N ARG A 156 20.05 8.33 21.22
CA ARG A 156 19.59 9.25 22.27
C ARG A 156 18.10 9.52 22.10
N PHE A 157 17.27 8.63 22.63
CA PHE A 157 15.82 8.72 22.42
C PHE A 157 15.17 9.99 22.98
N ASP A 158 15.75 10.61 24.01
CA ASP A 158 15.26 11.89 24.53
C ASP A 158 15.41 13.02 23.50
N GLU A 159 16.55 13.08 22.80
CA GLU A 159 16.80 14.05 21.72
C GLU A 159 15.88 13.79 20.52
N LEU A 160 15.72 12.52 20.12
CA LEU A 160 14.79 12.14 19.05
C LEU A 160 13.34 12.47 19.39
N THR A 161 12.98 12.35 20.66
CA THR A 161 11.65 12.67 21.16
C THR A 161 11.40 14.18 21.22
N ALA A 162 12.44 14.98 21.47
CA ALA A 162 12.35 16.44 21.40
C ALA A 162 12.15 16.94 19.94
N ALA A 163 12.71 16.21 18.97
CA ALA A 163 12.55 16.47 17.52
C ALA A 163 11.59 15.48 16.84
N GLU A 164 10.58 15.00 17.58
CA GLU A 164 9.68 13.92 17.12
C GLU A 164 8.99 14.24 15.78
N PRO A 165 8.43 15.44 15.55
CA PRO A 165 7.83 15.79 14.26
C PRO A 165 8.82 15.72 13.10
N GLU A 166 10.02 16.29 13.25
CA GLU A 166 11.04 16.34 12.21
C GLU A 166 11.52 14.93 11.83
N VAL A 167 11.75 14.07 12.82
CA VAL A 167 12.16 12.68 12.60
C VAL A 167 11.06 11.88 11.92
N LEU A 168 9.81 12.00 12.36
CA LEU A 168 8.68 11.29 11.73
C LEU A 168 8.40 11.79 10.30
N HIS A 169 8.54 13.08 10.04
CA HIS A 169 8.41 13.62 8.69
C HIS A 169 9.55 13.13 7.78
N ALA A 170 10.81 13.11 8.26
CA ALA A 170 11.94 12.56 7.51
C ALA A 170 11.75 11.06 7.20
N LEU A 171 11.30 10.26 8.19
CA LEU A 171 10.99 8.84 8.00
C LEU A 171 9.90 8.62 6.94
N THR A 172 8.85 9.44 6.96
CA THR A 172 7.74 9.33 6.02
C THR A 172 8.16 9.74 4.61
N ALA A 173 8.93 10.83 4.48
CA ALA A 173 9.47 11.29 3.22
C ALA A 173 10.43 10.28 2.59
N PHE A 174 11.34 9.69 3.39
CA PHE A 174 12.20 8.62 2.91
C PHE A 174 11.37 7.42 2.41
N LEU A 175 10.38 6.98 3.18
CA LEU A 175 9.56 5.84 2.77
C LEU A 175 8.81 6.11 1.46
N ALA A 176 8.33 7.34 1.23
CA ALA A 176 7.76 7.75 -0.04
C ALA A 176 8.78 7.64 -1.19
N CYS A 177 10.03 8.05 -0.97
CA CYS A 177 11.11 7.84 -1.95
C CYS A 177 11.32 6.35 -2.26
N VAL A 178 11.32 5.48 -1.25
CA VAL A 178 11.44 4.02 -1.46
C VAL A 178 10.27 3.48 -2.27
N ILE A 179 9.03 3.85 -1.94
CA ILE A 179 7.84 3.40 -2.68
C ILE A 179 7.94 3.80 -4.15
N ARG A 180 8.19 5.08 -4.42
CA ARG A 180 8.33 5.62 -5.77
C ARG A 180 9.47 4.98 -6.55
N GLY A 181 10.65 4.91 -5.92
CA GLY A 181 11.83 4.27 -6.50
C GLY A 181 11.53 2.83 -6.88
N SER A 182 10.92 2.08 -5.97
CA SER A 182 10.58 0.69 -6.20
C SER A 182 9.49 0.46 -7.26
N LEU A 183 8.71 1.48 -7.64
CA LEU A 183 7.69 1.39 -8.68
C LEU A 183 8.21 1.84 -10.06
N HIS A 184 9.11 2.83 -10.10
CA HIS A 184 9.53 3.51 -11.34
C HIS A 184 11.00 3.33 -11.71
N LEU A 185 11.85 2.83 -10.81
CA LEU A 185 13.29 2.70 -11.02
C LEU A 185 13.77 1.32 -10.51
N THR A 186 14.31 0.50 -11.40
CA THR A 186 14.90 -0.82 -11.06
C THR A 186 16.19 -0.73 -10.23
N ALA A 187 16.54 0.45 -9.69
CA ALA A 187 17.87 0.76 -9.18
C ALA A 187 18.02 0.73 -7.65
N LEU A 188 16.92 0.67 -6.88
CA LEU A 188 17.00 0.79 -5.42
C LEU A 188 16.75 -0.52 -4.68
N ASP A 189 17.83 -1.10 -4.16
CA ASP A 189 17.74 -2.02 -3.03
C ASP A 189 17.68 -1.25 -1.71
N GLY A 190 16.52 -0.64 -1.43
CA GLY A 190 16.27 0.02 -0.14
C GLY A 190 16.03 -0.96 1.02
N THR A 191 16.24 -2.26 0.84
CA THR A 191 15.80 -3.29 1.81
C THR A 191 16.53 -3.14 3.15
N ALA A 192 17.87 -3.08 3.12
CA ALA A 192 18.68 -3.00 4.32
C ALA A 192 18.41 -1.71 5.10
N THR A 193 18.33 -0.57 4.40
CA THR A 193 18.07 0.75 4.99
C THR A 193 16.65 0.84 5.56
N THR A 194 15.65 0.34 4.84
CA THR A 194 14.25 0.26 5.34
C THR A 194 14.15 -0.58 6.61
N GLU A 195 14.73 -1.78 6.62
CA GLU A 195 14.68 -2.63 7.81
C GLU A 195 15.45 -2.02 8.98
N ARG A 196 16.62 -1.41 8.76
CA ARG A 196 17.40 -0.77 9.82
C ARG A 196 16.64 0.38 10.47
N LEU A 197 16.03 1.24 9.67
CA LEU A 197 15.21 2.34 10.16
C LEU A 197 13.99 1.82 10.91
N LEU A 198 13.31 0.79 10.38
CA LEU A 198 12.20 0.14 11.07
C LEU A 198 12.61 -0.38 12.46
N ARG A 199 13.75 -1.09 12.57
CA ARG A 199 14.27 -1.57 13.87
C ARG A 199 14.52 -0.39 14.81
N GLY A 200 15.06 0.72 14.31
CA GLY A 200 15.25 1.95 15.07
C GLY A 200 13.95 2.58 15.54
N VAL A 201 12.93 2.68 14.68
CA VAL A 201 11.58 3.18 15.03
C VAL A 201 10.96 2.33 16.13
N VAL A 202 11.05 1.00 16.05
CA VAL A 202 10.46 0.11 17.06
C VAL A 202 11.14 0.27 18.42
N ARG A 203 12.48 0.38 18.47
CA ARG A 203 13.19 0.67 19.72
C ARG A 203 12.83 2.05 20.29
N TRP A 204 12.65 3.04 19.41
CA TRP A 204 12.20 4.36 19.83
C TRP A 204 10.77 4.33 20.38
N ALA A 205 9.86 3.58 19.74
CA ALA A 205 8.49 3.38 20.22
C ALA A 205 8.47 2.74 21.62
N ASP A 206 9.33 1.74 21.86
CA ASP A 206 9.49 1.09 23.16
C ASP A 206 9.98 2.06 24.23
N ALA A 207 10.99 2.87 23.92
CA ALA A 207 11.50 3.90 24.83
C ALA A 207 10.43 4.95 25.20
N VAL A 208 9.67 5.43 24.21
CA VAL A 208 8.54 6.36 24.43
C VAL A 208 7.46 5.72 25.30
N HIS A 209 7.15 4.44 25.05
CA HIS A 209 6.19 3.68 25.86
C HIS A 209 6.66 3.46 27.30
N ALA A 210 7.92 3.08 27.50
CA ALA A 210 8.53 2.90 28.81
C ALA A 210 8.55 4.20 29.63
N ALA A 211 8.65 5.35 28.96
CA ALA A 211 8.50 6.68 29.57
C ALA A 211 7.03 7.07 29.89
N GLY A 212 6.06 6.17 29.68
CA GLY A 212 4.65 6.38 29.98
C GLY A 212 3.86 7.15 28.92
N ARG A 213 4.46 7.43 27.76
CA ARG A 213 3.79 8.10 26.64
C ARG A 213 3.33 7.08 25.60
N PRO A 214 2.17 7.28 24.94
CA PRO A 214 1.74 6.38 23.88
C PRO A 214 2.51 6.63 22.56
N PRO A 215 3.24 5.65 22.00
CA PRO A 215 4.04 5.83 20.77
C PRO A 215 3.22 5.76 19.47
N TYR A 216 2.15 6.56 19.35
CA TYR A 216 1.23 6.49 18.20
C TYR A 216 1.91 6.79 16.86
N GLY A 217 2.73 7.84 16.79
CA GLY A 217 3.42 8.23 15.56
C GLY A 217 4.43 7.18 15.11
N GLN A 218 5.18 6.62 16.06
CA GLN A 218 6.19 5.59 15.83
C GLN A 218 5.57 4.28 15.37
N LEU A 219 4.47 3.83 15.99
CA LEU A 219 3.82 2.59 15.59
C LEU A 219 3.11 2.71 14.22
N ARG A 220 2.53 3.87 13.89
CA ARG A 220 1.98 4.14 12.54
C ARG A 220 3.06 4.02 11.47
N ILE A 221 4.18 4.72 11.66
CA ILE A 221 5.26 4.67 10.66
C ILE A 221 5.93 3.29 10.64
N ALA A 222 6.04 2.59 11.78
CA ALA A 222 6.54 1.22 11.83
C ALA A 222 5.67 0.26 10.99
N ALA A 223 4.34 0.37 11.05
CA ALA A 223 3.45 -0.44 10.22
C ALA A 223 3.71 -0.25 8.71
N GLN A 224 3.88 1.00 8.27
CA GLN A 224 4.17 1.33 6.88
C GLN A 224 5.55 0.83 6.42
N TYR A 225 6.57 0.98 7.26
CA TYR A 225 7.90 0.43 6.99
C TYR A 225 7.89 -1.10 6.91
N ALA A 226 7.14 -1.77 7.80
CA ALA A 226 6.99 -3.22 7.77
C ALA A 226 6.35 -3.68 6.45
N GLN A 227 5.35 -2.93 5.98
CA GLN A 227 4.70 -3.19 4.70
C GLN A 227 5.69 -3.06 3.54
N VAL A 228 6.50 -2.00 3.49
CA VAL A 228 7.50 -1.80 2.43
C VAL A 228 8.61 -2.86 2.50
N ALA A 229 9.15 -3.14 3.69
CA ALA A 229 10.15 -4.18 3.90
C ALA A 229 9.63 -5.55 3.46
N GLY A 230 8.38 -5.88 3.80
CA GLY A 230 7.73 -7.11 3.38
C GLY A 230 7.63 -7.23 1.86
N ARG A 231 7.20 -6.16 1.17
CA ARG A 231 7.18 -6.13 -0.30
C ARG A 231 8.58 -6.26 -0.91
N LEU A 232 9.60 -5.57 -0.38
CA LEU A 232 10.97 -5.68 -0.90
C LEU A 232 11.51 -7.11 -0.76
N ARG A 233 11.25 -7.77 0.38
CA ARG A 233 11.60 -9.19 0.60
C ARG A 233 10.85 -10.12 -0.34
N MET A 234 9.54 -9.92 -0.52
CA MET A 234 8.74 -10.70 -1.48
C MET A 234 9.29 -10.62 -2.89
N ARG A 235 9.68 -9.42 -3.35
CA ARG A 235 10.23 -9.21 -4.69
C ARG A 235 11.52 -9.99 -4.94
N ARG A 236 12.24 -10.36 -3.90
CA ARG A 236 13.44 -11.23 -3.95
C ARG A 236 13.15 -12.71 -3.78
N GLY A 237 11.87 -13.10 -3.82
CA GLY A 237 11.44 -14.46 -3.53
C GLY A 237 11.50 -14.86 -2.05
N GLN A 238 11.77 -13.93 -1.13
CA GLN A 238 11.85 -14.20 0.31
C GLN A 238 10.46 -14.09 0.98
N SER A 239 9.48 -14.81 0.44
CA SER A 239 8.06 -14.68 0.81
C SER A 239 7.75 -14.96 2.28
N SER A 240 8.48 -15.89 2.91
CA SER A 240 8.31 -16.19 4.35
C SER A 240 8.73 -15.03 5.24
N VAL A 241 9.85 -14.38 4.90
CA VAL A 241 10.33 -13.16 5.58
C VAL A 241 9.37 -12.00 5.31
N GLY A 242 8.88 -11.89 4.07
CA GLY A 242 7.85 -10.92 3.69
C GLY A 242 6.57 -11.07 4.52
N MET A 243 6.06 -12.29 4.66
CA MET A 243 4.90 -12.61 5.48
C MET A 243 5.11 -12.25 6.95
N ALA A 244 6.28 -12.53 7.51
CA ALA A 244 6.62 -12.15 8.87
C ALA A 244 6.53 -10.62 9.06
N TRP A 245 7.13 -9.85 8.14
CA TRP A 245 7.05 -8.39 8.17
C TRP A 245 5.61 -7.88 8.09
N PHE A 246 4.77 -8.45 7.23
CA PHE A 246 3.35 -8.07 7.18
C PHE A 246 2.61 -8.37 8.47
N GLY A 247 2.88 -9.53 9.09
CA GLY A 247 2.30 -9.89 10.39
C GLY A 247 2.69 -8.90 11.50
N HIS A 248 3.94 -8.45 11.53
CA HIS A 248 4.38 -7.39 12.45
C HIS A 248 3.70 -6.05 12.15
N GLY A 249 3.67 -5.65 10.89
CA GLY A 249 3.00 -4.42 10.46
C GLY A 249 1.52 -4.41 10.83
N LEU A 250 0.83 -5.55 10.69
CA LEU A 250 -0.59 -5.66 11.00
C LEU A 250 -0.86 -5.46 12.50
N ARG A 251 -0.01 -6.03 13.37
CA ARG A 251 -0.10 -5.81 14.82
C ARG A 251 0.08 -4.33 15.18
N TRP A 252 1.03 -3.65 14.57
CA TRP A 252 1.24 -2.21 14.81
C TRP A 252 0.09 -1.36 14.28
N ALA A 253 -0.41 -1.66 13.07
CA ALA A 253 -1.56 -0.97 12.49
C ALA A 253 -2.82 -1.15 13.35
N ASP A 254 -3.08 -2.37 13.84
CA ASP A 254 -4.22 -2.67 14.72
C ASP A 254 -4.09 -1.94 16.07
N ALA A 255 -2.87 -1.90 16.65
CA ALA A 255 -2.60 -1.23 17.93
C ALA A 255 -2.89 0.28 17.91
N VAL A 256 -2.74 0.94 16.75
CA VAL A 256 -2.97 2.39 16.58
C VAL A 256 -4.16 2.72 15.68
N HIS A 257 -4.96 1.70 15.34
CA HIS A 257 -6.14 1.82 14.47
C HIS A 257 -5.83 2.53 13.13
N ASP A 258 -4.67 2.24 12.53
CA ASP A 258 -4.29 2.75 11.21
C ASP A 258 -5.00 1.91 10.13
N VAL A 259 -6.19 2.39 9.74
CA VAL A 259 -7.03 1.71 8.75
C VAL A 259 -6.34 1.58 7.38
N PRO A 260 -5.76 2.63 6.78
CA PRO A 260 -5.04 2.49 5.52
C PRO A 260 -3.93 1.45 5.59
N ALA A 261 -3.06 1.49 6.62
CA ALA A 261 -2.00 0.50 6.78
C ALA A 261 -2.56 -0.93 6.88
N ARG A 262 -3.61 -1.13 7.69
CA ARG A 262 -4.25 -2.43 7.88
C ARG A 262 -4.76 -3.01 6.56
N ALA A 263 -5.45 -2.22 5.76
CA ALA A 263 -6.02 -2.67 4.48
C ALA A 263 -4.93 -2.97 3.43
N THR A 264 -3.87 -2.17 3.37
CA THR A 264 -2.78 -2.39 2.43
C THR A 264 -1.91 -3.59 2.83
N LEU A 265 -1.65 -3.81 4.12
CA LEU A 265 -1.00 -5.01 4.66
C LEU A 265 -1.79 -6.28 4.36
N LEU A 266 -3.11 -6.29 4.61
CA LEU A 266 -3.98 -7.42 4.25
C LEU A 266 -4.00 -7.68 2.74
N SER A 267 -3.92 -6.64 1.92
CA SER A 267 -3.81 -6.77 0.47
C SER A 267 -2.50 -7.45 0.05
N ASP A 268 -1.38 -7.09 0.66
CA ASP A 268 -0.08 -7.71 0.39
C ASP A 268 -0.05 -9.19 0.85
N ILE A 269 -0.64 -9.51 2.01
CA ILE A 269 -0.83 -10.88 2.50
C ILE A 269 -1.71 -11.68 1.53
N CYS A 270 -2.83 -11.11 1.09
CA CYS A 270 -3.73 -11.75 0.15
C CYS A 270 -3.04 -12.04 -1.19
N ALA A 271 -2.16 -11.14 -1.66
CA ALA A 271 -1.40 -11.34 -2.87
C ALA A 271 -0.40 -12.51 -2.76
N LEU A 272 0.19 -12.73 -1.58
CA LEU A 272 1.09 -13.85 -1.27
C LEU A 272 0.37 -15.19 -1.20
N VAL A 273 -0.64 -15.29 -0.33
CA VAL A 273 -1.37 -16.54 -0.06
C VAL A 273 -2.00 -17.12 -1.33
N ARG A 274 -2.41 -16.23 -2.24
CA ARG A 274 -2.91 -16.62 -3.55
C ARG A 274 -1.89 -17.40 -4.39
N LEU A 275 -0.59 -17.15 -4.23
CA LEU A 275 0.46 -17.89 -4.95
C LEU A 275 0.57 -19.35 -4.49
N ASP A 276 0.04 -19.69 -3.31
CA ASP A 276 -0.02 -21.06 -2.80
C ASP A 276 -1.23 -21.86 -3.33
N ASP A 277 -2.03 -21.25 -4.23
CA ASP A 277 -3.27 -21.83 -4.80
C ASP A 277 -4.34 -22.17 -3.74
N ASP A 278 -4.25 -21.57 -2.55
CA ASP A 278 -5.24 -21.71 -1.48
C ASP A 278 -6.37 -20.67 -1.67
N ALA A 279 -7.43 -21.12 -2.34
CA ALA A 279 -8.61 -20.30 -2.57
C ALA A 279 -9.37 -19.92 -1.28
N GLY A 280 -9.31 -20.78 -0.24
CA GLY A 280 -9.99 -20.54 1.03
C GLY A 280 -9.36 -19.39 1.79
N SER A 281 -8.04 -19.47 2.00
CA SER A 281 -7.29 -18.41 2.66
C SER A 281 -7.31 -17.11 1.84
N THR A 282 -7.21 -17.19 0.51
CA THR A 282 -7.32 -16.01 -0.38
C THR A 282 -8.65 -15.29 -0.18
N LEU A 283 -9.78 -16.02 -0.17
CA LEU A 283 -11.09 -15.41 0.05
C LEU A 283 -11.23 -14.84 1.46
N GLY A 284 -10.74 -15.55 2.48
CA GLY A 284 -10.75 -15.06 3.87
C GLY A 284 -10.02 -13.71 4.02
N TYR A 285 -8.83 -13.56 3.43
CA TYR A 285 -8.14 -12.27 3.44
C TYR A 285 -8.85 -11.21 2.59
N ALA A 286 -9.41 -11.59 1.44
CA ALA A 286 -10.14 -10.65 0.58
C ALA A 286 -11.40 -10.07 1.27
N GLU A 287 -12.13 -10.90 2.02
CA GLU A 287 -13.24 -10.49 2.87
C GLU A 287 -12.76 -9.63 4.04
N ALA A 288 -11.65 -10.02 4.69
CA ALA A 288 -11.04 -9.24 5.78
C ALA A 288 -10.66 -7.82 5.34
N ILE A 289 -10.12 -7.63 4.12
CA ILE A 289 -9.87 -6.30 3.55
C ILE A 289 -11.15 -5.47 3.53
N GLY A 290 -12.25 -6.02 2.99
CA GLY A 290 -13.53 -5.31 2.90
C GLY A 290 -14.16 -4.98 4.26
N ALA A 291 -13.86 -5.80 5.27
CA ALA A 291 -14.31 -5.60 6.64
C ALA A 291 -13.48 -4.54 7.41
N VAL A 292 -12.36 -4.05 6.86
CA VAL A 292 -11.53 -3.03 7.52
C VAL A 292 -12.31 -1.73 7.74
N ASP A 293 -12.87 -1.15 6.67
CA ASP A 293 -13.76 0.02 6.75
C ASP A 293 -14.59 0.12 5.47
N THR A 294 -15.89 -0.14 5.59
CA THR A 294 -16.84 -0.13 4.47
C THR A 294 -17.14 1.27 3.93
N ARG A 295 -16.72 2.33 4.64
CA ARG A 295 -16.90 3.72 4.18
C ARG A 295 -15.83 4.13 3.17
N ARG A 296 -14.69 3.44 3.15
CA ARG A 296 -13.56 3.70 2.23
C ARG A 296 -13.76 2.91 0.94
N ARG A 297 -13.94 3.62 -0.17
CA ARG A 297 -14.29 2.99 -1.46
C ARG A 297 -13.08 2.32 -2.08
N TRP A 298 -11.87 2.83 -1.86
CA TRP A 298 -10.65 2.16 -2.33
C TRP A 298 -10.45 0.80 -1.66
N ILE A 299 -10.69 0.67 -0.35
CA ILE A 299 -10.65 -0.61 0.38
C ILE A 299 -11.68 -1.59 -0.19
N THR A 300 -12.91 -1.12 -0.39
CA THR A 300 -13.99 -1.92 -0.97
C THR A 300 -13.66 -2.39 -2.40
N THR A 301 -13.02 -1.53 -3.19
CA THR A 301 -12.55 -1.87 -4.54
C THR A 301 -11.52 -3.01 -4.49
N LEU A 302 -10.51 -2.91 -3.62
CA LEU A 302 -9.51 -3.96 -3.45
C LEU A 302 -10.10 -5.28 -2.99
N SER A 303 -11.01 -5.24 -2.01
CA SER A 303 -11.72 -6.43 -1.56
C SER A 303 -12.44 -7.13 -2.71
N HIS A 304 -13.17 -6.40 -3.56
CA HIS A 304 -13.82 -7.00 -4.72
C HIS A 304 -12.81 -7.55 -5.75
N LEU A 305 -11.69 -6.89 -5.99
CA LEU A 305 -10.66 -7.39 -6.91
C LEU A 305 -10.05 -8.71 -6.41
N TYR A 306 -9.71 -8.79 -5.12
CA TYR A 306 -9.17 -10.02 -4.54
C TYR A 306 -10.22 -11.13 -4.42
N GLN A 307 -11.46 -10.81 -4.08
CA GLN A 307 -12.56 -11.80 -4.05
C GLN A 307 -12.84 -12.36 -5.45
N ALA A 308 -12.81 -11.53 -6.49
CA ALA A 308 -12.96 -12.01 -7.87
C ALA A 308 -11.92 -13.08 -8.20
N ARG A 309 -10.67 -12.85 -7.80
CA ARG A 309 -9.57 -13.79 -8.03
C ARG A 309 -9.68 -15.04 -7.15
N GLY A 310 -10.10 -14.92 -5.89
CA GLY A 310 -10.38 -16.06 -5.02
C GLY A 310 -11.51 -16.97 -5.56
N HIS A 311 -12.58 -16.38 -6.09
CA HIS A 311 -13.65 -17.15 -6.75
C HIS A 311 -13.20 -17.79 -8.07
N ALA A 312 -12.28 -17.16 -8.82
CA ALA A 312 -11.67 -17.78 -9.99
C ALA A 312 -10.89 -19.06 -9.63
N LEU A 313 -10.14 -19.05 -8.52
CA LEU A 313 -9.45 -20.24 -8.00
C LEU A 313 -10.43 -21.34 -7.56
N ARG A 314 -11.62 -20.98 -7.06
CA ARG A 314 -12.72 -21.94 -6.80
C ARG A 314 -13.51 -22.35 -8.04
N HIS A 315 -13.15 -21.81 -9.21
CA HIS A 315 -13.84 -22.04 -10.49
C HIS A 315 -15.30 -21.55 -10.50
N ASP A 316 -15.62 -20.61 -9.61
CA ASP A 316 -16.95 -19.99 -9.52
C ASP A 316 -17.02 -18.77 -10.45
N ALA A 317 -17.44 -19.04 -11.69
CA ALA A 317 -17.55 -18.02 -12.73
C ALA A 317 -18.62 -16.95 -12.43
N ALA A 318 -19.69 -17.30 -11.71
CA ALA A 318 -20.76 -16.35 -11.41
C ALA A 318 -20.26 -15.32 -10.40
N GLU A 319 -19.67 -15.78 -9.31
CA GLU A 319 -19.15 -14.93 -8.25
C GLU A 319 -17.93 -14.11 -8.69
N CYS A 320 -17.00 -14.72 -9.44
CA CYS A 320 -15.88 -13.98 -10.02
C CYS A 320 -16.35 -12.77 -10.85
N ARG A 321 -17.33 -12.97 -11.74
CA ARG A 321 -17.88 -11.90 -12.59
C ARG A 321 -18.68 -10.85 -11.80
N ARG A 322 -19.39 -11.28 -10.75
CA ARG A 322 -20.11 -10.38 -9.83
C ARG A 322 -19.14 -9.42 -9.15
N HIS A 323 -18.05 -9.95 -8.60
CA HIS A 323 -17.02 -9.16 -7.92
C HIS A 323 -16.24 -8.24 -8.88
N ILE A 324 -15.93 -8.68 -10.10
CA ILE A 324 -15.35 -7.80 -11.14
C ILE A 324 -16.26 -6.61 -11.43
N SER A 325 -17.56 -6.88 -11.60
CA SER A 325 -18.54 -5.82 -11.90
C SER A 325 -18.70 -4.85 -10.73
N ALA A 326 -18.66 -5.35 -9.49
CA ALA A 326 -18.70 -4.53 -8.29
C ALA A 326 -17.44 -3.67 -8.15
N ALA A 327 -16.25 -4.24 -8.35
CA ALA A 327 -14.98 -3.52 -8.31
C ALA A 327 -14.99 -2.32 -9.26
N ARG A 328 -15.39 -2.51 -10.53
CA ARG A 328 -15.50 -1.41 -11.51
C ARG A 328 -16.48 -0.33 -11.07
N ARG A 329 -17.64 -0.70 -10.55
CA ARG A 329 -18.66 0.26 -10.08
C ARG A 329 -18.18 1.10 -8.90
N VAL A 330 -17.46 0.50 -7.96
CA VAL A 330 -16.94 1.22 -6.78
C VAL A 330 -15.74 2.07 -7.17
N PHE A 331 -14.84 1.54 -8.00
CA PHE A 331 -13.68 2.26 -8.53
C PHE A 331 -14.07 3.54 -9.29
N ALA A 332 -15.11 3.47 -10.14
CA ALA A 332 -15.61 4.64 -10.87
C ALA A 332 -16.15 5.77 -9.96
N ARG A 333 -16.26 5.53 -8.65
CA ARG A 333 -16.78 6.45 -7.65
C ARG A 333 -15.73 6.85 -6.61
N LEU A 334 -14.45 6.54 -6.81
CA LEU A 334 -13.40 6.99 -5.87
C LEU A 334 -13.40 8.53 -5.79
N GLY A 335 -13.32 9.03 -4.57
CA GLY A 335 -13.29 10.45 -4.27
C GLY A 335 -11.89 10.98 -4.02
N ARG A 336 -11.81 12.28 -3.70
CA ARG A 336 -10.55 12.94 -3.33
C ARG A 336 -9.89 12.28 -2.12
N ASP A 337 -10.66 11.94 -1.09
CA ASP A 337 -10.14 11.35 0.14
C ASP A 337 -9.58 9.94 -0.11
N ASP A 338 -10.24 9.14 -0.96
CA ASP A 338 -9.71 7.85 -1.41
C ASP A 338 -8.37 8.05 -2.14
N GLY A 339 -8.24 9.11 -2.94
CA GLY A 339 -7.00 9.41 -3.66
C GLY A 339 -5.85 9.91 -2.78
N LEU A 340 -6.13 10.45 -1.59
CA LEU A 340 -5.09 10.82 -0.63
C LEU A 340 -4.51 9.58 0.07
N GLU A 341 -5.36 8.60 0.41
CA GLU A 341 -4.95 7.36 1.07
C GLU A 341 -4.38 6.33 0.06
N ALA A 342 -4.93 6.29 -1.16
CA ALA A 342 -4.55 5.34 -2.21
C ALA A 342 -4.34 6.03 -3.57
N PRO A 343 -3.34 6.92 -3.72
CA PRO A 343 -3.08 7.64 -4.97
C PRO A 343 -2.78 6.69 -6.14
N TRP A 344 -2.17 5.55 -5.85
CA TRP A 344 -1.91 4.46 -6.80
C TRP A 344 -3.19 3.80 -7.35
N LEU A 345 -4.37 4.08 -6.78
CA LEU A 345 -5.67 3.66 -7.27
C LEU A 345 -6.43 4.81 -7.94
N THR A 346 -5.73 5.84 -8.42
CA THR A 346 -6.33 6.99 -9.12
C THR A 346 -5.74 7.21 -10.51
N GLY A 347 -6.48 7.91 -11.37
CA GLY A 347 -6.04 8.23 -12.73
C GLY A 347 -5.70 6.99 -13.58
N ALA A 348 -4.81 7.19 -14.56
CA ALA A 348 -4.37 6.14 -15.47
C ALA A 348 -3.70 4.96 -14.74
N GLU A 349 -2.95 5.24 -13.67
CA GLU A 349 -2.28 4.22 -12.87
C GLU A 349 -3.28 3.33 -12.12
N GLY A 350 -4.34 3.92 -11.58
CA GLY A 350 -5.45 3.20 -10.96
C GLY A 350 -6.19 2.32 -11.97
N GLU A 351 -6.52 2.86 -13.14
CA GLU A 351 -7.15 2.11 -14.24
C GLU A 351 -6.29 0.92 -14.66
N MET A 352 -4.99 1.15 -14.85
CA MET A 352 -4.00 0.12 -15.15
C MET A 352 -4.06 -1.01 -14.11
N ARG A 353 -4.00 -0.70 -12.80
CA ARG A 353 -4.01 -1.72 -11.73
C ARG A 353 -5.32 -2.49 -11.65
N VAL A 354 -6.46 -1.81 -11.78
CA VAL A 354 -7.79 -2.45 -11.77
C VAL A 354 -7.91 -3.42 -12.93
N GLU A 355 -7.58 -2.99 -14.15
CA GLU A 355 -7.68 -3.84 -15.33
C GLU A 355 -6.63 -4.97 -15.33
N SER A 356 -5.46 -4.75 -14.73
CA SER A 356 -4.46 -5.81 -14.47
C SER A 356 -5.01 -6.90 -13.56
N ALA A 357 -5.65 -6.52 -12.45
CA ALA A 357 -6.23 -7.45 -11.49
C ALA A 357 -7.43 -8.21 -12.07
N ILE A 358 -8.31 -7.51 -12.81
CA ILE A 358 -9.45 -8.11 -13.52
C ILE A 358 -8.96 -9.09 -14.60
N GLY A 359 -7.96 -8.69 -15.39
CA GLY A 359 -7.33 -9.54 -16.38
C GLY A 359 -6.76 -10.81 -15.76
N GLY A 360 -6.09 -10.69 -14.61
CA GLY A 360 -5.64 -11.82 -13.79
C GLY A 360 -6.80 -12.75 -13.42
N ALA A 361 -7.83 -12.25 -12.72
CA ALA A 361 -8.96 -13.08 -12.29
C ALA A 361 -9.67 -13.80 -13.45
N LEU A 362 -9.87 -13.14 -14.59
CA LEU A 362 -10.47 -13.76 -15.78
C LEU A 362 -9.53 -14.81 -16.40
N ARG A 363 -8.23 -14.56 -16.43
CA ARG A 363 -7.21 -15.49 -16.92
C ARG A 363 -7.16 -16.75 -16.05
N ASP A 364 -7.15 -16.58 -14.73
CA ASP A 364 -7.21 -17.66 -13.73
C ASP A 364 -8.49 -18.51 -13.94
N LEU A 365 -9.64 -17.85 -14.13
CA LEU A 365 -10.92 -18.52 -14.36
C LEU A 365 -10.98 -19.27 -15.71
N ALA A 366 -10.44 -18.67 -16.77
CA ALA A 366 -10.39 -19.31 -18.08
C ALA A 366 -9.45 -20.52 -18.08
N ALA A 367 -8.30 -20.40 -17.42
CA ALA A 367 -7.36 -21.49 -17.23
C ALA A 367 -7.98 -22.70 -16.51
N ALA A 368 -8.86 -22.45 -15.55
CA ALA A 368 -9.55 -23.48 -14.80
C ALA A 368 -10.73 -24.12 -15.55
N THR A 369 -11.52 -23.31 -16.25
CA THR A 369 -12.79 -23.76 -16.86
C THR A 369 -12.65 -24.15 -18.33
N GLY A 370 -11.57 -23.75 -19.00
CA GLY A 370 -11.40 -23.87 -20.45
C GLY A 370 -12.26 -22.89 -21.26
N ASP A 371 -12.93 -21.92 -20.62
CA ASP A 371 -13.79 -20.97 -21.31
C ASP A 371 -12.98 -19.93 -22.11
N ARG A 372 -12.92 -20.14 -23.43
CA ARG A 372 -12.25 -19.24 -24.37
C ARG A 372 -12.87 -17.85 -24.45
N THR A 373 -14.16 -17.69 -24.14
CA THR A 373 -14.80 -16.37 -24.10
C THR A 373 -14.29 -15.57 -22.90
N THR A 374 -14.17 -16.22 -21.74
CA THR A 374 -13.53 -15.63 -20.57
C THR A 374 -12.05 -15.31 -20.84
N ALA A 375 -11.32 -16.18 -21.56
CA ALA A 375 -9.94 -15.91 -21.98
C ALA A 375 -9.81 -14.64 -22.85
N ARG A 376 -10.71 -14.45 -23.83
CA ARG A 376 -10.74 -13.23 -24.66
C ARG A 376 -11.01 -11.97 -23.83
N ARG A 377 -11.92 -12.04 -22.86
CA ARG A 377 -12.15 -10.93 -21.93
C ARG A 377 -10.94 -10.63 -21.04
N ALA A 378 -10.18 -11.66 -20.67
CA ALA A 378 -8.91 -11.48 -19.96
C ALA A 378 -7.88 -10.74 -20.82
N ILE A 379 -7.71 -11.16 -22.09
CA ILE A 379 -6.85 -10.48 -23.08
C ILE A 379 -7.22 -9.00 -23.20
N GLU A 380 -8.50 -8.68 -23.37
CA GLU A 380 -8.97 -7.29 -23.46
C GLU A 380 -8.65 -6.46 -22.21
N ALA A 381 -8.85 -7.03 -21.02
CA ALA A 381 -8.54 -6.34 -19.76
C ALA A 381 -7.04 -6.08 -19.60
N VAL A 382 -6.20 -7.09 -19.87
CA VAL A 382 -4.74 -6.93 -19.79
C VAL A 382 -4.24 -5.96 -20.87
N ALA A 383 -4.81 -5.97 -22.07
CA ALA A 383 -4.48 -5.01 -23.13
C ALA A 383 -4.82 -3.56 -22.72
N ARG A 384 -6.00 -3.32 -22.13
CA ARG A 384 -6.36 -2.00 -21.55
C ARG A 384 -5.38 -1.57 -20.46
N SER A 385 -5.01 -2.50 -19.58
CA SER A 385 -4.01 -2.23 -18.54
C SER A 385 -2.67 -1.79 -19.15
N ARG A 386 -2.15 -2.51 -20.15
CA ARG A 386 -0.90 -2.17 -20.83
C ARG A 386 -0.94 -0.83 -21.55
N ALA A 387 -2.09 -0.43 -22.08
CA ALA A 387 -2.23 0.87 -22.76
C ALA A 387 -2.05 2.07 -21.81
N GLN A 388 -2.23 1.86 -20.50
CA GLN A 388 -2.06 2.88 -19.45
C GLN A 388 -0.71 2.78 -18.73
N LEU A 389 0.15 1.84 -19.13
CA LEU A 389 1.40 1.54 -18.44
C LEU A 389 2.47 2.60 -18.71
N SER A 390 3.05 3.16 -17.64
CA SER A 390 4.22 4.00 -17.75
C SER A 390 5.45 3.20 -18.20
N PRO A 391 6.28 3.70 -19.15
CA PRO A 391 7.53 3.05 -19.57
C PRO A 391 8.52 2.82 -18.42
N LEU A 392 8.40 3.55 -17.32
CA LEU A 392 9.25 3.43 -16.13
C LEU A 392 8.94 2.17 -15.30
N MET A 393 7.78 1.54 -15.48
CA MET A 393 7.33 0.40 -14.67
C MET A 393 7.76 -0.94 -15.28
N ARG A 394 9.07 -1.17 -15.36
CA ARG A 394 9.67 -2.29 -16.10
C ARG A 394 9.16 -3.67 -15.66
N ASP A 395 9.11 -3.96 -14.37
CA ASP A 395 8.61 -5.26 -13.88
C ASP A 395 7.12 -5.45 -14.16
N THR A 396 6.34 -4.37 -14.08
CA THR A 396 4.91 -4.41 -14.44
C THR A 396 4.73 -4.65 -15.94
N HIS A 397 5.62 -4.13 -16.78
CA HIS A 397 5.63 -4.44 -18.21
C HIS A 397 5.85 -5.94 -18.47
N LEU A 398 6.83 -6.56 -17.79
CA LEU A 398 7.08 -8.00 -17.90
C LEU A 398 5.86 -8.81 -17.45
N LEU A 399 5.34 -8.51 -16.26
CA LEU A 399 4.18 -9.18 -15.68
C LEU A 399 2.96 -9.11 -16.62
N LEU A 400 2.62 -7.92 -17.14
CA LEU A 400 1.47 -7.75 -18.03
C LEU A 400 1.70 -8.41 -19.39
N THR A 401 2.94 -8.48 -19.87
CA THR A 401 3.26 -9.18 -21.13
C THR A 401 3.05 -10.67 -21.00
N LEU A 402 3.56 -11.28 -19.93
CA LEU A 402 3.40 -12.71 -19.64
C LEU A 402 1.93 -13.06 -19.39
N ARG A 403 1.22 -12.24 -18.62
CA ARG A 403 -0.22 -12.45 -18.36
C ARG A 403 -1.05 -12.36 -19.64
N LEU A 404 -0.73 -11.43 -20.54
CA LEU A 404 -1.39 -11.32 -21.84
C LEU A 404 -1.10 -12.55 -22.72
N ALA A 405 0.14 -13.04 -22.70
CA ALA A 405 0.52 -14.27 -23.39
C ALA A 405 -0.25 -15.49 -22.83
N ASP A 406 -0.37 -15.62 -21.51
CA ASP A 406 -1.17 -16.71 -20.91
C ASP A 406 -2.65 -16.61 -21.25
N GLY A 407 -3.16 -15.37 -21.39
CA GLY A 407 -4.50 -15.12 -21.94
C GLY A 407 -4.68 -15.70 -23.35
N TRP A 408 -3.71 -15.48 -24.25
CA TRP A 408 -3.72 -16.06 -25.61
C TRP A 408 -3.63 -17.58 -25.60
N ALA A 409 -2.81 -18.16 -24.72
CA ALA A 409 -2.76 -19.61 -24.53
C ALA A 409 -4.12 -20.17 -24.08
N CYS A 410 -4.78 -19.53 -23.10
CA CYS A 410 -6.12 -19.90 -22.65
C CYS A 410 -7.20 -19.73 -23.74
N ALA A 411 -7.02 -18.78 -24.66
CA ALA A 411 -7.91 -18.59 -25.80
C ALA A 411 -7.71 -19.65 -26.91
N GLY A 412 -6.70 -20.52 -26.80
CA GLY A 412 -6.36 -21.54 -27.78
C GLY A 412 -5.48 -21.04 -28.93
N ALA A 413 -4.66 -20.02 -28.69
CA ALA A 413 -3.73 -19.45 -29.66
C ALA A 413 -2.28 -19.50 -29.12
N PRO A 414 -1.65 -20.70 -29.05
CA PRO A 414 -0.32 -20.86 -28.46
C PRO A 414 0.79 -20.15 -29.25
N GLU A 415 0.67 -20.02 -30.57
CA GLU A 415 1.65 -19.32 -31.41
C GLU A 415 1.67 -17.82 -31.09
N ALA A 416 0.48 -17.24 -30.89
CA ALA A 416 0.34 -15.84 -30.46
C ALA A 416 0.91 -15.63 -29.05
N ALA A 417 0.69 -16.59 -28.14
CA ALA A 417 1.24 -16.56 -26.79
C ALA A 417 2.78 -16.56 -26.81
N VAL A 418 3.39 -17.48 -27.56
CA VAL A 418 4.86 -17.58 -27.69
C VAL A 418 5.43 -16.34 -28.37
N THR A 419 4.82 -15.87 -29.45
CA THR A 419 5.25 -14.66 -30.18
C THR A 419 5.30 -13.45 -29.25
N LEU A 420 4.30 -13.31 -28.39
CA LEU A 420 4.21 -12.20 -27.44
C LEU A 420 5.23 -12.32 -26.28
N ALA A 421 5.48 -13.53 -25.79
CA ALA A 421 6.38 -13.76 -24.65
C ALA A 421 7.87 -13.75 -25.06
N ALA A 422 8.21 -14.14 -26.29
CA ALA A 422 9.59 -14.33 -26.72
C ALA A 422 10.51 -13.09 -26.52
N PRO A 423 10.08 -11.84 -26.80
CA PRO A 423 10.95 -10.67 -26.63
C PRO A 423 11.34 -10.39 -25.17
N VAL A 424 10.48 -10.76 -24.22
CA VAL A 424 10.69 -10.49 -22.78
C VAL A 424 11.26 -11.68 -22.02
N LEU A 425 11.44 -12.83 -22.67
CA LEU A 425 11.75 -14.11 -22.02
C LEU A 425 13.05 -14.08 -21.21
N ARG A 426 14.12 -13.52 -21.78
CA ARG A 426 15.42 -13.42 -21.12
C ARG A 426 15.35 -12.57 -19.86
N GLU A 427 14.64 -11.44 -19.96
CA GLU A 427 14.50 -10.51 -18.84
C GLU A 427 13.61 -11.09 -17.75
N ALA A 428 12.49 -11.73 -18.13
CA ALA A 428 11.60 -12.42 -17.21
C ALA A 428 12.26 -13.63 -16.51
N ALA A 429 13.20 -14.32 -17.18
CA ALA A 429 13.96 -15.41 -16.58
C ALA A 429 15.06 -14.93 -15.61
N ALA A 430 15.55 -13.70 -15.80
CA ALA A 430 16.63 -13.14 -15.00
C ALA A 430 16.16 -12.32 -13.78
N THR A 431 14.87 -11.98 -13.70
CA THR A 431 14.33 -11.21 -12.58
C THR A 431 14.03 -12.09 -11.37
N ASP A 432 14.29 -11.55 -10.17
CA ASP A 432 13.86 -12.18 -8.91
C ASP A 432 12.39 -11.92 -8.59
N GLU A 433 11.75 -10.98 -9.30
CA GLU A 433 10.40 -10.48 -9.05
C GLU A 433 9.38 -11.63 -9.00
N LEU A 434 8.93 -11.95 -7.79
CA LEU A 434 8.10 -13.13 -7.51
C LEU A 434 6.86 -13.23 -8.40
N LEU A 435 6.18 -12.11 -8.65
CA LEU A 435 4.97 -12.11 -9.47
C LEU A 435 5.27 -12.30 -10.95
N VAL A 436 6.40 -11.79 -11.46
CA VAL A 436 6.83 -12.02 -12.85
C VAL A 436 7.16 -13.50 -13.05
N ARG A 437 7.91 -14.10 -12.11
CA ARG A 437 8.24 -15.53 -12.13
C ARG A 437 6.98 -16.41 -12.09
N ALA A 438 6.02 -16.09 -11.22
CA ALA A 438 4.77 -16.83 -11.14
C ALA A 438 3.95 -16.80 -12.45
N GLU A 439 3.91 -15.65 -13.15
CA GLU A 439 3.25 -15.56 -14.46
C GLU A 439 4.03 -16.33 -15.55
N LEU A 440 5.36 -16.29 -15.52
CA LEU A 440 6.21 -17.05 -16.44
C LEU A 440 6.02 -18.56 -16.24
N ASP A 441 6.07 -19.03 -15.01
CA ASP A 441 5.89 -20.44 -14.65
C ASP A 441 4.49 -20.93 -15.04
N GLY A 442 3.46 -20.12 -14.78
CA GLY A 442 2.08 -20.42 -15.15
C GLY A 442 1.88 -20.55 -16.66
N LEU A 443 2.42 -19.61 -17.44
CA LEU A 443 2.41 -19.65 -18.90
C LEU A 443 3.16 -20.89 -19.41
N HIS A 444 4.37 -21.11 -18.91
CA HIS A 444 5.22 -22.22 -19.35
C HIS A 444 4.57 -23.57 -19.07
N ALA A 445 4.06 -23.77 -17.85
CA ALA A 445 3.38 -25.01 -17.46
C ALA A 445 2.18 -25.29 -18.37
N ARG A 446 1.38 -24.26 -18.69
CA ARG A 446 0.22 -24.41 -19.59
C ARG A 446 0.62 -24.77 -21.01
N LEU A 447 1.55 -24.01 -21.59
CA LEU A 447 2.03 -24.28 -22.95
C LEU A 447 2.63 -25.68 -23.07
N ALA A 448 3.41 -26.11 -22.07
CA ALA A 448 3.97 -27.45 -22.04
C ALA A 448 2.90 -28.55 -21.94
N ARG A 449 1.90 -28.35 -21.08
CA ARG A 449 0.80 -29.32 -20.85
C ARG A 449 -0.10 -29.47 -22.08
N ASP A 450 -0.54 -28.35 -22.65
CA ASP A 450 -1.63 -28.34 -23.63
C ASP A 450 -1.11 -28.30 -25.08
N TRP A 451 0.11 -27.79 -25.31
CA TRP A 451 0.62 -27.47 -26.65
C TRP A 451 2.08 -27.88 -26.88
N GLY A 452 2.66 -28.76 -26.05
CA GLY A 452 4.08 -29.12 -26.11
C GLY A 452 4.58 -29.74 -27.42
N LYS A 453 3.66 -30.16 -28.32
CA LYS A 453 3.98 -30.68 -29.66
C LYS A 453 3.96 -29.62 -30.76
N VAL A 454 3.49 -28.40 -30.48
CA VAL A 454 3.50 -27.29 -31.43
C VAL A 454 4.96 -26.82 -31.61
N PRO A 455 5.49 -26.74 -32.85
CA PRO A 455 6.90 -26.42 -33.09
C PRO A 455 7.38 -25.13 -32.41
N GLU A 456 6.59 -24.06 -32.47
CA GLU A 456 6.88 -22.76 -31.87
C GLU A 456 6.96 -22.87 -30.34
N VAL A 457 6.10 -23.69 -29.73
CA VAL A 457 6.11 -23.95 -28.28
C VAL A 457 7.32 -24.80 -27.88
N ALA A 458 7.72 -25.76 -28.73
CA ALA A 458 8.91 -26.57 -28.50
C ALA A 458 10.20 -25.72 -28.57
N ASP A 459 10.32 -24.81 -29.54
CA ASP A 459 11.44 -23.85 -29.63
C ASP A 459 11.46 -22.89 -28.44
N TYR A 460 10.31 -22.31 -28.08
CA TYR A 460 10.15 -21.50 -26.87
C TYR A 460 10.64 -22.22 -25.60
N ARG A 461 10.27 -23.49 -25.44
CA ARG A 461 10.70 -24.32 -24.31
C ARG A 461 12.21 -24.58 -24.34
N SER A 462 12.80 -24.84 -25.51
CA SER A 462 14.25 -25.02 -25.64
C SER A 462 14.98 -23.78 -25.14
N ARG A 463 14.56 -22.58 -25.58
CA ARG A 463 15.15 -21.31 -25.16
C ARG A 463 15.04 -21.06 -23.65
N LEU A 464 13.91 -21.45 -23.03
CA LEU A 464 13.74 -21.37 -21.58
C LEU A 464 14.72 -22.27 -20.82
N LEU A 465 14.91 -23.51 -21.32
CA LEU A 465 15.85 -24.45 -20.73
C LEU A 465 17.30 -23.94 -20.84
N ASP A 466 17.65 -23.32 -21.96
CA ASP A 466 18.96 -22.69 -22.18
C ASP A 466 19.21 -21.52 -21.21
N LEU A 467 18.15 -20.81 -20.81
CA LEU A 467 18.19 -19.76 -19.79
C LEU A 467 18.21 -20.30 -18.35
N GLY A 468 18.24 -21.62 -18.16
CA GLY A 468 18.30 -22.25 -16.84
C GLY A 468 16.95 -22.31 -16.11
N VAL A 469 15.85 -21.90 -16.75
CA VAL A 469 14.50 -22.01 -16.17
C VAL A 469 14.03 -23.45 -16.30
N ARG A 470 14.14 -24.20 -15.20
CA ARG A 470 13.62 -25.57 -15.12
C ARG A 470 12.20 -25.52 -14.57
N SER A 471 11.24 -26.06 -15.33
CA SER A 471 9.86 -26.17 -14.89
C SER A 471 9.77 -26.92 -13.55
N THR A 472 9.38 -26.22 -12.49
CA THR A 472 8.87 -26.87 -11.28
C THR A 472 7.37 -27.09 -11.49
N VAL A 473 7.01 -28.12 -12.26
CA VAL A 473 5.64 -28.65 -12.19
C VAL A 473 5.45 -29.20 -10.78
N ARG A 474 4.90 -28.39 -9.86
CA ARG A 474 4.31 -28.94 -8.64
C ARG A 474 3.10 -29.78 -9.07
N GLY A 475 3.27 -31.10 -9.06
CA GLY A 475 2.14 -32.03 -9.19
C GLY A 475 2.19 -33.04 -10.34
N LEU A 476 3.34 -33.68 -10.60
CA LEU A 476 3.38 -35.05 -11.12
C LEU A 476 4.55 -35.78 -10.42
N PRO A 477 4.33 -36.91 -9.73
CA PRO A 477 5.42 -37.69 -9.18
C PRO A 477 6.04 -38.51 -10.31
N GLU A 478 7.28 -38.20 -10.69
CA GLU A 478 8.08 -39.17 -11.44
C GLU A 478 9.41 -39.46 -10.75
N PHE A 479 9.36 -40.57 -10.04
CA PHE A 479 10.32 -41.66 -9.96
C PHE A 479 11.77 -41.39 -9.56
N ALA A 480 12.10 -42.03 -8.43
CA ALA A 480 13.44 -42.49 -8.13
C ALA A 480 14.11 -43.18 -9.33
N SER A 481 15.38 -42.83 -9.57
CA SER A 481 16.37 -43.81 -9.96
C SER A 481 17.65 -43.60 -9.14
N ARG A 482 18.01 -44.69 -8.47
CA ARG A 482 19.16 -44.86 -7.58
C ARG A 482 20.48 -44.89 -8.37
N ALA A 483 21.54 -44.67 -7.60
CA ALA A 483 22.88 -45.24 -7.74
C ALA A 483 23.83 -44.60 -8.77
N ARG A 484 24.83 -43.88 -8.24
CA ARG A 484 26.22 -44.18 -8.62
C ARG A 484 26.94 -44.70 -7.39
N GLY A 485 27.19 -45.99 -7.44
CA GLY A 485 28.06 -46.68 -6.50
C GLY A 485 29.51 -46.26 -6.69
N VAL A 486 30.22 -46.35 -5.57
CA VAL A 486 31.65 -46.55 -5.45
C VAL A 486 32.14 -47.55 -6.50
N ARG A 487 33.21 -47.21 -7.22
CA ARG A 487 34.24 -48.17 -7.63
C ARG A 487 35.60 -47.61 -7.29
N THR A 488 36.21 -48.26 -6.31
CA THR A 488 37.65 -48.44 -6.16
C THR A 488 38.30 -48.87 -7.48
N ARG A 489 39.33 -48.16 -7.90
CA ARG A 489 40.71 -48.67 -7.93
C ARG A 489 41.68 -47.51 -7.97
#